data_AF-A0A9Q4GJ63-F1
#
_entry.id   AF-A0A9Q4GJ63-F1
#
_cell.length_a   1.000
_cell.length_b   1.000
_cell.length_c   1.000
_cell.angle_alpha   90.00
_cell.angle_beta   90.00
_cell.angle_gamma   90.00
#
_symmetry.space_group_name_H-M   'P 1'
#
loop_
_entity.id
_entity.type
_entity.pdbx_description
1 polymer ?
#
loop_
_entity_poly.entity_id
_entity_poly.type
_entity_poly.pdbx_seq_one_letter_code
_entity_poly.pdbx_strand_id
1 'polypeptide(L)'
;MDTSYPFLASVSRLTVAVVFVYLATLGVVAQPVNVSDTGDLRNVSDDLDGSYVLVEDIDLSDVSFEPIGDADRSFIGRFDGNGHVVTNLSVSEEGYAGLFGAVGENGTVENVGVENANVSGTGAGGLVGFNAGTVVRSYVTGNVTGDEPVGGLVGVHRGVVARSYSTADVTGNRTVGGLVGMAHAEPTGIVPGTRPDIEYAVVESYAAGYVDGDKRVGGVFGLVSLAPTDPRSVNDSVYWDVEATGHEDAVGAFGTRSNATPATGLTTSEMTGVAARESMSGFGFGDTWVVNDGYPELARRDQPSSVTIDRPERVPQDAEEDGNVSDDGDDEAEETPGFTFVVTLVAFAAVAWGWSYET
;
A
#
# COMPACT_ATOMS: atom_id res chain seq x y z
N MET A 1 13.54 15.37 77.94
CA MET A 1 14.24 15.85 76.74
C MET A 1 14.91 14.61 76.16
N ASP A 2 14.30 13.74 75.36
CA ASP A 2 13.45 13.89 74.17
C ASP A 2 13.96 14.92 73.17
N THR A 3 14.51 14.44 72.04
CA THR A 3 13.91 14.60 70.71
C THR A 3 14.38 13.46 69.80
N SER A 4 13.40 12.80 69.17
CA SER A 4 13.44 11.69 68.20
C SER A 4 14.05 12.12 66.86
N TYR A 5 14.49 11.27 65.91
CA TYR A 5 13.65 10.44 65.00
C TYR A 5 14.46 9.32 64.29
N PRO A 6 13.88 8.12 64.10
CA PRO A 6 14.35 7.04 63.22
C PRO A 6 13.41 6.84 62.00
N PHE A 7 13.92 6.79 60.76
CA PHE A 7 13.24 6.32 59.51
C PHE A 7 14.40 6.20 58.48
N LEU A 8 14.75 5.12 57.77
CA LEU A 8 14.04 3.97 57.21
C LEU A 8 14.99 2.80 56.98
N ALA A 9 14.52 1.61 57.33
CA ALA A 9 14.93 0.35 56.73
C ALA A 9 14.40 0.22 55.29
N SER A 10 14.94 -0.74 54.53
CA SER A 10 14.47 -1.23 53.23
C SER A 10 14.87 -0.40 51.99
N VAL A 11 16.09 -0.65 51.48
CA VAL A 11 16.26 -0.67 50.02
C VAL A 11 16.06 -2.12 49.60
N SER A 12 14.88 -2.33 49.01
CA SER A 12 14.25 -3.61 48.76
C SER A 12 15.03 -4.48 47.77
N ARG A 13 14.83 -5.80 47.87
CA ARG A 13 15.12 -6.79 46.82
C ARG A 13 14.22 -6.57 45.57
N LEU A 14 14.08 -5.34 45.12
CA LEU A 14 13.16 -4.90 44.06
C LEU A 14 13.89 -4.05 43.01
N THR A 15 15.17 -4.30 42.76
CA THR A 15 15.89 -3.70 41.62
C THR A 15 16.32 -4.75 40.59
N VAL A 16 16.18 -6.04 40.89
CA VAL A 16 16.53 -7.12 39.95
C VAL A 16 15.29 -7.75 39.29
N ALA A 17 14.12 -7.77 39.95
CA ALA A 17 12.89 -8.25 39.32
C ALA A 17 12.26 -7.21 38.37
N VAL A 18 12.47 -5.92 38.60
CA VAL A 18 11.90 -4.85 37.76
C VAL A 18 12.67 -4.69 36.44
N VAL A 19 13.98 -5.00 36.42
CA VAL A 19 14.77 -4.98 35.17
C VAL A 19 14.45 -6.19 34.28
N PHE A 20 14.04 -7.34 34.83
CA PHE A 20 13.59 -8.48 34.03
C PHE A 20 12.14 -8.36 33.55
N VAL A 21 11.27 -7.63 34.25
CA VAL A 21 9.90 -7.34 33.79
C VAL A 21 9.88 -6.22 32.73
N TYR A 22 10.85 -5.31 32.74
CA TYR A 22 10.95 -4.25 31.73
C TYR A 22 11.61 -4.67 30.40
N LEU A 23 12.21 -5.87 30.34
CA LEU A 23 12.79 -6.42 29.10
C LEU A 23 11.81 -7.34 28.33
N ALA A 24 10.62 -7.60 28.87
CA ALA A 24 9.57 -8.36 28.17
C ALA A 24 8.62 -7.48 27.33
N THR A 25 8.74 -6.14 27.42
CA THR A 25 7.99 -5.20 26.56
C THR A 25 8.74 -4.82 25.29
N LEU A 26 9.94 -5.37 25.06
CA LEU A 26 10.62 -5.31 23.77
C LEU A 26 9.98 -6.34 22.81
N GLY A 27 8.86 -5.93 22.22
CA GLY A 27 8.43 -6.41 20.90
C GLY A 27 8.33 -7.91 20.71
N VAL A 28 7.48 -8.61 21.48
CA VAL A 28 6.82 -9.79 20.92
C VAL A 28 5.87 -9.25 19.86
N VAL A 29 6.35 -9.12 18.62
CA VAL A 29 5.44 -9.02 17.48
C VAL A 29 4.62 -10.30 17.54
N ALA A 30 3.31 -10.19 17.74
CA ALA A 30 2.43 -11.34 17.68
C ALA A 30 2.69 -12.05 16.36
N GLN A 31 2.96 -13.36 16.42
CA GLN A 31 3.15 -14.14 15.20
C GLN A 31 1.87 -14.01 14.36
N PRO A 32 1.99 -13.87 13.03
CA PRO A 32 0.82 -13.79 12.18
C PRO A 32 -0.02 -15.05 12.34
N VAL A 33 -1.33 -14.88 12.28
CA VAL A 33 -2.32 -15.97 12.25
C VAL A 33 -2.27 -16.60 10.86
N ASN A 34 -2.04 -17.91 10.82
CA ASN A 34 -2.06 -18.66 9.57
C ASN A 34 -3.50 -18.76 9.05
N VAL A 35 -3.67 -18.51 7.76
CA VAL A 35 -4.92 -18.69 7.03
C VAL A 35 -4.70 -19.81 6.03
N SER A 36 -5.35 -20.95 6.27
CA SER A 36 -5.15 -22.19 5.51
C SER A 36 -6.41 -22.70 4.82
N ASP A 37 -7.57 -22.19 5.20
CA ASP A 37 -8.84 -22.56 4.57
C ASP A 37 -9.82 -21.37 4.50
N THR A 38 -10.99 -21.62 3.91
CA THR A 38 -12.05 -20.62 3.74
C THR A 38 -12.64 -20.14 5.07
N GLY A 39 -12.63 -20.99 6.10
CA GLY A 39 -13.08 -20.64 7.45
C GLY A 39 -12.11 -19.66 8.11
N ASP A 40 -10.82 -19.95 8.05
CA ASP A 40 -9.76 -19.05 8.55
C ASP A 40 -9.84 -17.68 7.88
N LEU A 41 -10.01 -17.64 6.55
CA LEU A 41 -10.08 -16.39 5.79
C LEU A 41 -11.29 -15.55 6.22
N ARG A 42 -12.43 -16.18 6.48
CA ARG A 42 -13.64 -15.49 6.96
C ARG A 42 -13.49 -14.97 8.39
N ASN A 43 -12.75 -15.68 9.23
CA ASN A 43 -12.50 -15.27 10.63
C ASN A 43 -11.60 -14.03 10.73
N VAL A 44 -10.94 -13.60 9.64
CA VAL A 44 -10.24 -12.30 9.59
C VAL A 44 -11.18 -11.14 9.95
N SER A 45 -12.47 -11.25 9.56
CA SER A 45 -13.48 -10.23 9.88
C SER A 45 -13.81 -10.13 11.38
N ASP A 46 -13.45 -11.13 12.19
CA ASP A 46 -13.65 -11.09 13.63
C ASP A 46 -12.62 -10.19 14.35
N ASP A 47 -11.42 -10.05 13.78
CA ASP A 47 -10.26 -9.36 14.37
C ASP A 47 -9.52 -8.47 13.34
N LEU A 48 -10.18 -7.39 12.93
CA LEU A 48 -9.75 -6.51 11.83
C LEU A 48 -8.44 -5.73 12.05
N ASP A 49 -7.83 -5.78 13.25
CA ASP A 49 -6.50 -5.21 13.54
C ASP A 49 -5.41 -6.29 13.73
N GLY A 50 -5.74 -7.56 13.46
CA GLY A 50 -4.82 -8.69 13.51
C GLY A 50 -3.77 -8.70 12.39
N SER A 51 -2.82 -9.64 12.51
CA SER A 51 -1.80 -9.91 11.48
C SER A 51 -2.01 -11.32 10.94
N TYR A 52 -2.15 -11.45 9.63
CA TYR A 52 -2.55 -12.68 8.94
C TYR A 52 -1.58 -13.02 7.82
N VAL A 53 -1.38 -14.32 7.59
CA VAL A 53 -0.56 -14.84 6.50
C VAL A 53 -1.23 -16.05 5.86
N LEU A 54 -1.38 -16.04 4.53
CA LEU A 54 -1.79 -17.24 3.81
C LEU A 54 -0.67 -18.28 3.87
N VAL A 55 -1.04 -19.53 4.13
CA VAL A 55 -0.12 -20.67 4.11
C VAL A 55 -0.51 -21.73 3.08
N GLU A 56 -1.67 -21.57 2.46
CA GLU A 56 -2.19 -22.36 1.36
C GLU A 56 -2.98 -21.45 0.40
N ASP A 57 -3.17 -21.91 -0.84
CA ASP A 57 -4.12 -21.27 -1.76
C ASP A 57 -5.55 -21.52 -1.27
N ILE A 58 -6.42 -20.50 -1.34
CA ILE A 58 -7.77 -20.56 -0.81
C ILE A 58 -8.80 -20.55 -1.94
N ASP A 59 -9.56 -21.64 -2.09
CA ASP A 59 -10.64 -21.73 -3.08
C ASP A 59 -12.01 -21.38 -2.45
N LEU A 60 -12.65 -20.32 -2.96
CA LEU A 60 -13.95 -19.82 -2.49
C LEU A 60 -15.15 -20.31 -3.31
N SER A 61 -14.99 -21.25 -4.25
CA SER A 61 -16.06 -21.66 -5.18
C SER A 61 -17.39 -22.09 -4.54
N ASP A 62 -17.33 -22.66 -3.33
CA ASP A 62 -18.50 -23.19 -2.60
C ASP A 62 -18.98 -22.27 -1.47
N VAL A 63 -18.53 -21.01 -1.46
CA VAL A 63 -18.76 -20.07 -0.36
C VAL A 63 -19.27 -18.73 -0.89
N SER A 64 -20.40 -18.26 -0.35
CA SER A 64 -20.75 -16.84 -0.43
C SER A 64 -19.85 -16.08 0.54
N PHE A 65 -19.03 -15.18 0.02
CA PHE A 65 -18.04 -14.46 0.80
C PHE A 65 -18.57 -13.07 1.17
N GLU A 66 -18.50 -12.74 2.46
CA GLU A 66 -18.74 -11.37 2.95
C GLU A 66 -17.38 -10.65 2.97
N PRO A 67 -17.25 -9.44 2.40
CA PRO A 67 -15.96 -8.76 2.36
C PRO A 67 -15.33 -8.56 3.74
N ILE A 68 -13.99 -8.60 3.78
CA ILE A 68 -13.24 -8.30 4.99
C ILE A 68 -13.26 -6.79 5.23
N GLY A 69 -13.91 -6.39 6.33
CA GLY A 69 -14.09 -5.00 6.71
C GLY A 69 -15.10 -4.25 5.83
N ASP A 70 -15.68 -3.19 6.38
CA ASP A 70 -16.72 -2.38 5.73
C ASP A 70 -16.57 -0.88 6.06
N ALA A 71 -17.56 -0.09 5.66
CA ALA A 71 -17.57 1.37 5.87
C ALA A 71 -17.58 1.78 7.36
N ASP A 72 -18.11 0.96 8.25
CA ASP A 72 -18.18 1.21 9.70
C ASP A 72 -16.94 0.65 10.43
N ARG A 73 -16.43 -0.49 9.97
CA ARG A 73 -15.28 -1.20 10.54
C ARG A 73 -14.33 -1.64 9.43
N SER A 74 -13.37 -0.79 9.09
CA SER A 74 -12.35 -1.11 8.10
C SER A 74 -11.28 -2.07 8.67
N PHE A 75 -10.67 -2.86 7.79
CA PHE A 75 -9.47 -3.62 8.09
C PHE A 75 -8.28 -2.68 8.33
N ILE A 76 -7.70 -2.72 9.52
CA ILE A 76 -6.55 -1.89 9.93
C ILE A 76 -5.33 -2.72 10.33
N GLY A 77 -5.42 -4.05 10.17
CA GLY A 77 -4.36 -5.01 10.43
C GLY A 77 -3.42 -5.23 9.24
N ARG A 78 -2.73 -6.36 9.22
CA ARG A 78 -1.86 -6.79 8.13
C ARG A 78 -2.33 -8.10 7.54
N PHE A 79 -2.48 -8.18 6.23
CA PHE A 79 -2.79 -9.41 5.51
C PHE A 79 -1.73 -9.65 4.44
N ASP A 80 -1.03 -10.78 4.53
CA ASP A 80 0.04 -11.17 3.60
C ASP A 80 -0.33 -12.45 2.87
N GLY A 81 -0.46 -12.37 1.55
CA GLY A 81 -0.73 -13.53 0.72
C GLY A 81 0.46 -14.47 0.59
N ASN A 82 1.68 -14.04 0.92
CA ASN A 82 2.87 -14.91 1.00
C ASN A 82 3.09 -15.81 -0.23
N GLY A 83 2.72 -15.32 -1.42
CA GLY A 83 2.85 -16.06 -2.68
C GLY A 83 1.72 -17.06 -2.97
N HIS A 84 0.69 -17.11 -2.12
CA HIS A 84 -0.55 -17.83 -2.32
C HIS A 84 -1.64 -16.95 -2.94
N VAL A 85 -2.64 -17.61 -3.50
CA VAL A 85 -3.77 -16.96 -4.17
C VAL A 85 -5.10 -17.32 -3.52
N VAL A 86 -6.07 -16.41 -3.68
CA VAL A 86 -7.49 -16.68 -3.42
C VAL A 86 -8.17 -16.87 -4.76
N THR A 87 -8.88 -17.98 -4.98
CA THR A 87 -9.54 -18.27 -6.25
C THR A 87 -11.06 -18.27 -6.12
N ASN A 88 -11.76 -17.97 -7.22
CA ASN A 88 -13.21 -18.11 -7.33
C ASN A 88 -14.00 -17.26 -6.32
N LEU A 89 -13.48 -16.09 -5.96
CA LEU A 89 -14.16 -15.12 -5.11
C LEU A 89 -15.49 -14.71 -5.75
N SER A 90 -16.60 -14.86 -5.03
CA SER A 90 -17.92 -14.37 -5.45
C SER A 90 -18.51 -13.46 -4.38
N VAL A 91 -18.67 -12.17 -4.70
CA VAL A 91 -19.17 -11.12 -3.79
C VAL A 91 -20.25 -10.31 -4.50
N SER A 92 -21.36 -10.04 -3.81
CA SER A 92 -22.46 -9.22 -4.32
C SER A 92 -23.00 -8.32 -3.20
N GLU A 93 -22.49 -7.09 -3.10
CA GLU A 93 -22.76 -6.19 -1.99
C GLU A 93 -23.44 -4.88 -2.38
N GLU A 94 -24.34 -4.37 -1.53
CA GLU A 94 -24.90 -3.01 -1.64
C GLU A 94 -23.97 -1.97 -1.02
N GLY A 95 -22.67 -2.01 -1.36
CA GLY A 95 -21.66 -1.17 -0.73
C GLY A 95 -20.28 -1.31 -1.36
N TYR A 96 -19.26 -1.24 -0.51
CA TYR A 96 -17.88 -1.50 -0.92
C TYR A 96 -17.66 -3.00 -1.10
N ALA A 97 -17.41 -3.43 -2.33
CA ALA A 97 -17.27 -4.84 -2.69
C ALA A 97 -15.83 -5.16 -3.08
N GLY A 98 -15.37 -6.35 -2.71
CA GLY A 98 -14.04 -6.90 -2.97
C GLY A 98 -13.73 -8.05 -2.01
N LEU A 99 -12.52 -8.62 -2.07
CA LEU A 99 -12.04 -9.49 -0.98
C LEU A 99 -12.03 -8.72 0.35
N PHE A 100 -11.62 -7.45 0.29
CA PHE A 100 -11.76 -6.48 1.36
C PHE A 100 -12.83 -5.46 0.98
N GLY A 101 -13.81 -5.24 1.84
CA GLY A 101 -14.79 -4.17 1.62
C GLY A 101 -14.11 -2.83 1.89
N ALA A 102 -13.40 -2.71 3.01
CA ALA A 102 -12.62 -1.50 3.31
C ALA A 102 -11.30 -1.79 4.02
N VAL A 103 -10.23 -1.16 3.55
CA VAL A 103 -8.91 -1.12 4.20
C VAL A 103 -8.69 0.31 4.72
N GLY A 104 -8.52 0.46 6.04
CA GLY A 104 -8.32 1.75 6.70
C GLY A 104 -6.85 2.21 6.70
N GLU A 105 -6.57 3.41 7.22
CA GLU A 105 -5.25 4.08 7.14
C GLU A 105 -4.04 3.27 7.62
N ASN A 106 -4.22 2.38 8.61
CA ASN A 106 -3.15 1.51 9.11
C ASN A 106 -3.17 0.10 8.50
N GLY A 107 -4.17 -0.21 7.68
CA GLY A 107 -4.34 -1.51 7.05
C GLY A 107 -3.29 -1.74 5.96
N THR A 108 -2.73 -2.93 5.93
CA THR A 108 -1.79 -3.37 4.88
C THR A 108 -2.28 -4.68 4.26
N VAL A 109 -2.50 -4.69 2.95
CA VAL A 109 -2.80 -5.88 2.15
C VAL A 109 -1.67 -6.07 1.16
N GLU A 110 -0.92 -7.16 1.29
CA GLU A 110 0.28 -7.38 0.49
C GLU A 110 0.42 -8.80 -0.06
N ASN A 111 1.05 -8.92 -1.24
CA ASN A 111 1.38 -10.21 -1.86
C ASN A 111 0.16 -11.12 -2.11
N VAL A 112 -1.03 -10.54 -2.35
CA VAL A 112 -2.28 -11.29 -2.57
C VAL A 112 -2.69 -11.24 -4.03
N GLY A 113 -2.86 -12.42 -4.64
CA GLY A 113 -3.58 -12.57 -5.90
C GLY A 113 -5.02 -13.03 -5.67
N VAL A 114 -5.98 -12.41 -6.35
CA VAL A 114 -7.35 -12.94 -6.46
C VAL A 114 -7.59 -13.37 -7.90
N GLU A 115 -7.80 -14.66 -8.11
CA GLU A 115 -7.99 -15.23 -9.45
C GLU A 115 -9.42 -15.66 -9.68
N ASN A 116 -9.93 -15.41 -10.89
CA ASN A 116 -11.31 -15.72 -11.27
C ASN A 116 -12.33 -15.09 -10.31
N ALA A 117 -12.12 -13.80 -9.97
CA ALA A 117 -13.06 -13.05 -9.16
C ALA A 117 -14.37 -12.78 -9.93
N ASN A 118 -15.48 -12.73 -9.21
CA ASN A 118 -16.78 -12.25 -9.67
C ASN A 118 -17.33 -11.33 -8.58
N VAL A 119 -17.02 -10.03 -8.69
CA VAL A 119 -17.35 -9.03 -7.68
C VAL A 119 -18.39 -8.08 -8.24
N SER A 120 -19.48 -7.85 -7.51
CA SER A 120 -20.46 -6.81 -7.84
C SER A 120 -20.81 -5.93 -6.65
N GLY A 121 -20.86 -4.61 -6.83
CA GLY A 121 -21.36 -3.69 -5.81
C GLY A 121 -21.45 -2.23 -6.23
N THR A 122 -21.80 -1.33 -5.31
CA THR A 122 -21.93 0.10 -5.64
C THR A 122 -20.56 0.78 -5.72
N GLY A 123 -19.65 0.47 -4.78
CA GLY A 123 -18.24 0.85 -4.81
C GLY A 123 -17.34 -0.38 -4.94
N ALA A 124 -17.22 -0.93 -6.15
CA ALA A 124 -16.60 -2.24 -6.34
C ALA A 124 -15.12 -2.13 -6.74
N GLY A 125 -14.27 -2.90 -6.06
CA GLY A 125 -12.90 -3.20 -6.48
C GLY A 125 -12.66 -4.70 -6.39
N GLY A 126 -12.02 -5.29 -7.38
CA GLY A 126 -11.80 -6.74 -7.39
C GLY A 126 -11.08 -7.27 -6.14
N LEU A 127 -10.17 -6.46 -5.58
CA LEU A 127 -9.49 -6.74 -4.31
C LEU A 127 -10.04 -5.91 -3.16
N VAL A 128 -10.17 -4.59 -3.36
CA VAL A 128 -10.57 -3.66 -2.29
C VAL A 128 -11.66 -2.71 -2.76
N GLY A 129 -12.82 -2.69 -2.09
CA GLY A 129 -13.87 -1.72 -2.40
C GLY A 129 -13.46 -0.28 -2.05
N PHE A 130 -12.99 -0.05 -0.83
CA PHE A 130 -12.45 1.24 -0.36
C PHE A 130 -11.05 1.08 0.24
N ASN A 131 -10.05 1.76 -0.30
CA ASN A 131 -8.69 1.75 0.23
C ASN A 131 -8.29 3.12 0.78
N ALA A 132 -8.03 3.22 2.08
CA ALA A 132 -7.31 4.31 2.73
C ALA A 132 -5.94 3.87 3.30
N GLY A 133 -5.62 2.57 3.24
CA GLY A 133 -4.36 1.99 3.71
C GLY A 133 -3.37 1.72 2.58
N THR A 134 -2.61 0.63 2.73
CA THR A 134 -1.60 0.19 1.75
C THR A 134 -2.01 -1.10 1.07
N VAL A 135 -2.07 -1.09 -0.26
CA VAL A 135 -2.19 -2.28 -1.11
C VAL A 135 -0.91 -2.40 -1.93
N VAL A 136 -0.18 -3.51 -1.79
CA VAL A 136 1.13 -3.65 -2.45
C VAL A 136 1.39 -5.06 -2.96
N ARG A 137 1.95 -5.18 -4.17
CA ARG A 137 2.26 -6.50 -4.76
C ARG A 137 1.03 -7.41 -4.83
N SER A 138 -0.10 -6.84 -5.21
CA SER A 138 -1.38 -7.56 -5.26
C SER A 138 -2.03 -7.46 -6.61
N TYR A 139 -2.87 -8.42 -6.95
CA TYR A 139 -3.52 -8.44 -8.26
C TYR A 139 -4.89 -9.09 -8.27
N VAL A 140 -5.65 -8.80 -9.32
CA VAL A 140 -6.96 -9.43 -9.57
C VAL A 140 -7.12 -9.82 -11.03
N THR A 141 -7.70 -10.99 -11.26
CA THR A 141 -8.25 -11.44 -12.55
C THR A 141 -9.74 -11.81 -12.39
N GLY A 142 -10.51 -11.83 -13.47
CA GLY A 142 -11.94 -12.15 -13.45
C GLY A 142 -12.81 -10.97 -13.86
N ASN A 143 -13.92 -10.74 -13.17
CA ASN A 143 -14.92 -9.74 -13.51
C ASN A 143 -15.26 -8.86 -12.31
N VAL A 144 -15.33 -7.54 -12.51
CA VAL A 144 -15.79 -6.57 -11.53
C VAL A 144 -16.91 -5.74 -12.13
N THR A 145 -18.09 -5.77 -11.52
CA THR A 145 -19.28 -5.05 -11.99
C THR A 145 -19.78 -4.08 -10.93
N GLY A 146 -20.29 -2.91 -11.31
CA GLY A 146 -20.90 -2.01 -10.32
C GLY A 146 -21.59 -0.79 -10.91
N ASP A 147 -22.07 0.11 -10.04
CA ASP A 147 -22.73 1.35 -10.49
C ASP A 147 -21.73 2.53 -10.55
N GLU A 148 -21.23 2.98 -9.39
CA GLU A 148 -20.26 4.08 -9.29
C GLU A 148 -19.66 4.18 -7.86
N PRO A 149 -18.32 4.15 -7.68
CA PRO A 149 -17.26 3.87 -8.64
C PRO A 149 -16.87 2.39 -8.75
N VAL A 150 -16.31 1.99 -9.89
CA VAL A 150 -15.89 0.61 -10.17
C VAL A 150 -14.44 0.61 -10.67
N GLY A 151 -13.58 -0.18 -10.03
CA GLY A 151 -12.19 -0.36 -10.44
C GLY A 151 -11.79 -1.83 -10.51
N GLY A 152 -10.89 -2.19 -11.42
CA GLY A 152 -10.43 -3.58 -11.54
C GLY A 152 -9.74 -4.10 -10.28
N LEU A 153 -8.95 -3.27 -9.59
CA LEU A 153 -8.30 -3.62 -8.32
C LEU A 153 -8.97 -2.92 -7.13
N VAL A 154 -9.17 -1.60 -7.23
CA VAL A 154 -9.71 -0.77 -6.14
C VAL A 154 -10.88 0.09 -6.62
N GLY A 155 -12.02 0.05 -5.91
CA GLY A 155 -13.17 0.90 -6.22
C GLY A 155 -12.90 2.38 -5.92
N VAL A 156 -12.73 2.70 -4.64
CA VAL A 156 -12.38 4.03 -4.13
C VAL A 156 -10.98 4.01 -3.53
N HIS A 157 -10.12 4.92 -3.97
CA HIS A 157 -8.73 5.00 -3.54
C HIS A 157 -8.42 6.33 -2.83
N ARG A 158 -7.90 6.21 -1.61
CA ARG A 158 -7.48 7.26 -0.66
C ARG A 158 -6.21 6.88 0.13
N GLY A 159 -5.38 6.00 -0.43
CA GLY A 159 -4.20 5.46 0.26
C GLY A 159 -3.07 5.21 -0.73
N VAL A 160 -2.40 4.06 -0.59
CA VAL A 160 -1.31 3.63 -1.48
C VAL A 160 -1.71 2.37 -2.23
N VAL A 161 -1.45 2.35 -3.53
CA VAL A 161 -1.41 1.16 -4.39
C VAL A 161 -0.03 1.12 -5.03
N ALA A 162 0.70 0.02 -4.84
CA ALA A 162 2.06 -0.10 -5.37
C ALA A 162 2.30 -1.49 -5.96
N ARG A 163 3.04 -1.59 -7.06
CA ARG A 163 3.47 -2.88 -7.61
C ARG A 163 2.31 -3.84 -7.85
N SER A 164 1.17 -3.33 -8.30
CA SER A 164 -0.09 -4.06 -8.31
C SER A 164 -0.72 -3.99 -9.69
N TYR A 165 -1.58 -4.95 -10.02
CA TYR A 165 -2.19 -4.95 -11.34
C TYR A 165 -3.62 -5.50 -11.35
N SER A 166 -4.35 -5.17 -12.41
CA SER A 166 -5.62 -5.82 -12.71
C SER A 166 -5.67 -6.21 -14.17
N THR A 167 -6.04 -7.47 -14.41
CA THR A 167 -6.45 -7.97 -15.74
C THR A 167 -7.92 -8.37 -15.71
N ALA A 168 -8.69 -7.87 -14.73
CA ALA A 168 -10.10 -8.15 -14.62
C ALA A 168 -10.90 -7.30 -15.62
N ASP A 169 -11.94 -7.88 -16.19
CA ASP A 169 -12.91 -7.13 -16.99
C ASP A 169 -13.79 -6.29 -16.05
N VAL A 170 -13.89 -5.00 -16.34
CA VAL A 170 -14.56 -4.02 -15.48
C VAL A 170 -15.76 -3.46 -16.23
N THR A 171 -16.95 -3.61 -15.65
CA THR A 171 -18.19 -3.03 -16.18
C THR A 171 -18.83 -2.12 -15.15
N GLY A 172 -19.11 -0.88 -15.49
CA GLY A 172 -19.85 0.01 -14.59
C GLY A 172 -20.63 1.11 -15.28
N ASN A 173 -21.43 1.87 -14.53
CA ASN A 173 -22.30 2.89 -15.10
C ASN A 173 -21.58 4.23 -15.28
N ARG A 174 -20.92 4.78 -14.24
CA ARG A 174 -20.55 6.21 -14.27
C ARG A 174 -19.11 6.62 -13.99
N THR A 175 -18.36 5.86 -13.20
CA THR A 175 -16.95 6.15 -12.90
C THR A 175 -16.24 4.82 -12.88
N VAL A 176 -15.56 4.50 -13.98
CA VAL A 176 -15.03 3.16 -14.25
C VAL A 176 -13.56 3.26 -14.66
N GLY A 177 -12.69 2.56 -13.95
CA GLY A 177 -11.26 2.50 -14.28
C GLY A 177 -10.74 1.08 -14.33
N GLY A 178 -9.82 0.79 -15.24
CA GLY A 178 -9.23 -0.55 -15.35
C GLY A 178 -8.44 -0.97 -14.10
N LEU A 179 -7.88 -0.03 -13.33
CA LEU A 179 -7.20 -0.31 -12.06
C LEU A 179 -7.95 0.27 -10.87
N VAL A 180 -8.29 1.56 -10.93
CA VAL A 180 -8.91 2.32 -9.84
C VAL A 180 -10.17 3.01 -10.36
N GLY A 181 -11.30 2.82 -9.72
CA GLY A 181 -12.54 3.52 -10.13
C GLY A 181 -12.42 5.01 -9.88
N MET A 182 -12.28 5.41 -8.63
CA MET A 182 -12.15 6.81 -8.22
C MET A 182 -10.93 7.01 -7.31
N ALA A 183 -10.00 7.87 -7.72
CA ALA A 183 -8.93 8.37 -6.88
C ALA A 183 -9.36 9.72 -6.28
N HIS A 184 -9.40 9.80 -4.94
CA HIS A 184 -10.02 10.91 -4.25
C HIS A 184 -9.18 11.41 -3.09
N ALA A 185 -8.57 12.59 -3.22
CA ALA A 185 -7.92 13.29 -2.12
C ALA A 185 -8.85 14.43 -1.71
N GLU A 186 -9.89 14.10 -0.94
CA GLU A 186 -10.70 15.17 -0.35
C GLU A 186 -9.91 15.77 0.81
N PRO A 187 -9.82 17.11 0.93
CA PRO A 187 -9.57 17.73 2.20
C PRO A 187 -10.85 17.59 3.03
N THR A 188 -11.06 16.42 3.66
CA THR A 188 -11.93 16.39 4.83
C THR A 188 -11.24 17.30 5.85
N GLY A 189 -11.75 18.54 5.97
CA GLY A 189 -11.01 19.69 6.49
C GLY A 189 -10.08 19.34 7.64
N ILE A 190 -8.81 19.76 7.54
CA ILE A 190 -7.72 19.57 8.50
C ILE A 190 -8.23 18.97 9.80
N VAL A 191 -8.28 17.65 9.90
CA VAL A 191 -8.44 16.98 11.20
C VAL A 191 -7.06 17.10 11.83
N PRO A 192 -6.85 17.95 12.86
CA PRO A 192 -5.55 18.09 13.49
C PRO A 192 -5.18 16.73 14.09
N GLY A 193 -4.15 16.10 13.55
CA GLY A 193 -3.75 14.73 13.90
C GLY A 193 -3.86 13.71 12.78
N THR A 194 -4.45 14.05 11.62
CA THR A 194 -4.30 13.21 10.41
C THR A 194 -2.90 13.36 9.90
N ARG A 195 -2.24 12.23 9.70
CA ARG A 195 -0.84 12.10 9.34
C ARG A 195 -0.51 12.88 8.06
N PRO A 196 0.31 13.94 8.11
CA PRO A 196 0.76 14.66 6.91
C PRO A 196 1.71 13.84 6.01
N ASP A 197 1.98 12.58 6.36
CA ASP A 197 2.84 11.63 5.65
C ASP A 197 2.09 10.58 4.81
N ILE A 198 0.75 10.55 4.76
CA ILE A 198 0.04 9.64 3.86
C ILE A 198 0.09 10.21 2.43
N GLU A 199 0.84 9.51 1.59
CA GLU A 199 0.98 9.75 0.16
C GLU A 199 -0.19 9.05 -0.56
N TYR A 200 -0.95 9.79 -1.37
CA TYR A 200 -1.99 9.22 -2.22
C TYR A 200 -1.33 8.81 -3.53
N ALA A 201 -1.02 7.52 -3.67
CA ALA A 201 -0.13 7.07 -4.72
C ALA A 201 -0.60 5.79 -5.40
N VAL A 202 -0.45 5.78 -6.72
CA VAL A 202 -0.50 4.56 -7.53
C VAL A 202 0.83 4.44 -8.24
N VAL A 203 1.66 3.48 -7.87
CA VAL A 203 3.04 3.39 -8.38
C VAL A 203 3.37 2.00 -8.89
N GLU A 204 4.20 1.94 -9.92
CA GLU A 204 4.66 0.69 -10.53
C GLU A 204 3.49 -0.28 -10.78
N SER A 205 2.39 0.16 -11.38
CA SER A 205 1.15 -0.63 -11.44
C SER A 205 0.55 -0.62 -12.84
N TYR A 206 -0.30 -1.60 -13.17
CA TYR A 206 -0.91 -1.63 -14.51
C TYR A 206 -2.33 -2.18 -14.61
N ALA A 207 -3.03 -1.80 -15.69
CA ALA A 207 -4.34 -2.34 -16.07
C ALA A 207 -4.28 -2.98 -17.47
N ALA A 208 -4.94 -4.13 -17.64
CA ALA A 208 -4.96 -4.85 -18.91
C ALA A 208 -6.23 -5.70 -19.14
N GLY A 209 -7.29 -5.49 -18.36
CA GLY A 209 -8.61 -6.07 -18.61
C GLY A 209 -9.52 -5.11 -19.37
N TYR A 210 -10.59 -5.62 -19.99
CA TYR A 210 -11.53 -4.80 -20.75
C TYR A 210 -12.30 -3.84 -19.81
N VAL A 211 -12.52 -2.60 -20.23
CA VAL A 211 -13.22 -1.60 -19.41
C VAL A 211 -14.44 -1.06 -20.16
N ASP A 212 -15.63 -1.22 -19.58
CA ASP A 212 -16.89 -0.74 -20.15
C ASP A 212 -17.66 0.15 -19.17
N GLY A 213 -18.19 1.26 -19.67
CA GLY A 213 -19.12 2.09 -18.92
C GLY A 213 -19.65 3.31 -19.65
N ASP A 214 -20.69 3.93 -19.07
CA ASP A 214 -21.44 4.99 -19.76
C ASP A 214 -20.83 6.38 -19.59
N LYS A 215 -20.10 6.63 -18.49
CA LYS A 215 -19.48 7.94 -18.18
C LYS A 215 -18.13 7.74 -17.50
N ARG A 216 -17.24 8.73 -17.68
CA ARG A 216 -15.92 8.85 -17.01
C ARG A 216 -15.20 7.50 -16.94
N VAL A 217 -14.90 6.97 -18.12
CA VAL A 217 -14.23 5.69 -18.28
C VAL A 217 -12.80 5.96 -18.71
N GLY A 218 -11.84 5.37 -18.00
CA GLY A 218 -10.42 5.45 -18.36
C GLY A 218 -9.72 4.11 -18.22
N GLY A 219 -8.63 3.93 -18.96
CA GLY A 219 -7.86 2.69 -18.95
C GLY A 219 -7.26 2.35 -17.58
N VAL A 220 -6.92 3.37 -16.77
CA VAL A 220 -6.41 3.18 -15.40
C VAL A 220 -7.42 3.70 -14.36
N PHE A 221 -7.83 4.96 -14.50
CA PHE A 221 -8.69 5.67 -13.56
C PHE A 221 -10.02 6.07 -14.21
N GLY A 222 -11.13 5.87 -13.51
CA GLY A 222 -12.41 6.48 -13.94
C GLY A 222 -12.44 7.98 -13.66
N LEU A 223 -12.21 8.36 -12.41
CA LEU A 223 -12.15 9.76 -11.97
C LEU A 223 -10.91 10.00 -11.11
N VAL A 224 -10.16 11.07 -11.41
CA VAL A 224 -9.09 11.58 -10.55
C VAL A 224 -9.51 12.93 -9.98
N SER A 225 -9.82 12.96 -8.69
CA SER A 225 -10.15 14.18 -7.94
C SER A 225 -9.10 14.40 -6.85
N LEU A 226 -7.89 14.76 -7.29
CA LEU A 226 -6.74 15.07 -6.43
C LEU A 226 -6.48 16.59 -6.44
N ALA A 227 -5.91 17.13 -5.36
CA ALA A 227 -5.49 18.53 -5.32
C ALA A 227 -4.22 18.73 -6.20
N PRO A 228 -4.14 19.77 -7.06
CA PRO A 228 -3.16 19.92 -8.15
C PRO A 228 -1.77 20.34 -7.67
N THR A 229 -1.65 20.72 -6.40
CA THR A 229 -0.44 21.32 -5.82
C THR A 229 0.21 20.38 -4.81
N ASP A 230 -0.26 19.14 -4.70
CA ASP A 230 0.34 18.18 -3.79
C ASP A 230 1.44 17.39 -4.51
N PRO A 231 2.73 17.62 -4.23
CA PRO A 231 3.82 16.80 -4.77
C PRO A 231 3.72 15.32 -4.33
N ARG A 232 2.79 14.98 -3.42
CA ARG A 232 2.46 13.63 -2.95
C ARG A 232 1.39 12.90 -3.79
N SER A 233 0.85 13.55 -4.83
CA SER A 233 -0.06 12.92 -5.80
C SER A 233 0.76 12.21 -6.88
N VAL A 234 1.33 11.07 -6.54
CA VAL A 234 2.27 10.37 -7.40
C VAL A 234 1.53 9.22 -8.09
N ASN A 235 1.21 9.42 -9.37
CA ASN A 235 1.24 8.27 -10.26
C ASN A 235 2.64 8.22 -10.83
N ASP A 236 3.36 7.13 -10.62
CA ASP A 236 4.70 6.95 -11.17
C ASP A 236 4.79 5.55 -11.73
N SER A 237 5.28 5.45 -12.96
CA SER A 237 5.43 4.15 -13.62
C SER A 237 4.12 3.37 -13.63
N VAL A 238 3.02 4.03 -13.97
CA VAL A 238 1.70 3.41 -14.16
C VAL A 238 1.48 3.18 -15.64
N TYR A 239 0.99 2.01 -16.01
CA TYR A 239 0.80 1.62 -17.40
C TYR A 239 -0.60 1.07 -17.64
N TRP A 240 -1.11 1.17 -18.86
CA TRP A 240 -2.27 0.38 -19.26
C TRP A 240 -2.20 -0.01 -20.73
N ASP A 241 -2.85 -1.13 -21.03
CA ASP A 241 -2.98 -1.62 -22.39
C ASP A 241 -4.15 -0.90 -23.07
N VAL A 242 -3.87 -0.04 -24.04
CA VAL A 242 -4.90 0.75 -24.76
C VAL A 242 -5.80 -0.14 -25.62
N GLU A 243 -5.29 -1.28 -26.09
CA GLU A 243 -6.02 -2.22 -26.95
C GLU A 243 -6.89 -3.16 -26.11
N ALA A 244 -6.35 -3.69 -25.00
CA ALA A 244 -7.06 -4.61 -24.13
C ALA A 244 -8.14 -3.89 -23.29
N THR A 245 -7.81 -2.72 -22.73
CA THR A 245 -8.79 -1.90 -21.99
C THR A 245 -9.84 -1.29 -22.92
N GLY A 246 -9.48 -1.02 -24.17
CA GLY A 246 -10.33 -0.31 -25.14
C GLY A 246 -10.35 1.21 -25.00
N HIS A 247 -9.43 1.80 -24.21
CA HIS A 247 -9.39 3.24 -23.92
C HIS A 247 -8.02 3.87 -24.20
N GLU A 248 -8.03 4.94 -25.00
CA GLU A 248 -6.83 5.73 -25.32
C GLU A 248 -6.39 6.65 -24.16
N ASP A 249 -7.31 7.00 -23.25
CA ASP A 249 -7.05 7.88 -22.12
C ASP A 249 -6.89 7.09 -20.81
N ALA A 250 -5.86 7.44 -20.04
CA ALA A 250 -5.62 6.85 -18.71
C ALA A 250 -6.76 7.16 -17.73
N VAL A 251 -7.33 8.36 -17.84
CA VAL A 251 -8.25 8.96 -16.87
C VAL A 251 -9.54 9.36 -17.58
N GLY A 252 -10.67 8.81 -17.16
CA GLY A 252 -11.97 9.11 -17.77
C GLY A 252 -12.50 10.53 -17.47
N ALA A 253 -12.13 11.10 -16.33
CA ALA A 253 -12.36 12.50 -16.01
C ALA A 253 -11.43 13.00 -14.90
N PHE A 254 -11.15 14.31 -14.93
CA PHE A 254 -10.51 15.01 -13.82
C PHE A 254 -11.53 15.82 -13.02
N GLY A 255 -11.32 15.90 -11.71
CA GLY A 255 -11.98 16.87 -10.85
C GLY A 255 -11.56 18.31 -11.21
N THR A 256 -12.22 19.30 -10.59
CA THR A 256 -12.01 20.74 -10.88
C THR A 256 -10.60 21.26 -10.61
N ARG A 257 -9.73 20.42 -10.03
CA ARG A 257 -8.39 20.78 -9.59
C ARG A 257 -7.33 19.72 -9.92
N SER A 258 -7.53 18.82 -10.88
CA SER A 258 -6.48 17.85 -11.22
C SER A 258 -6.10 17.98 -12.69
N ASN A 259 -4.80 17.97 -12.99
CA ASN A 259 -4.31 17.99 -14.37
C ASN A 259 -3.02 17.16 -14.45
N ALA A 260 -3.13 16.04 -15.17
CA ALA A 260 -2.10 15.02 -15.44
C ALA A 260 -1.86 13.98 -14.33
N THR A 261 -2.09 12.73 -14.71
CA THR A 261 -1.67 11.51 -14.03
C THR A 261 -0.49 10.96 -14.83
N PRO A 262 0.71 10.78 -14.26
CA PRO A 262 1.81 10.10 -14.98
C PRO A 262 1.48 8.61 -15.15
N ALA A 263 0.67 8.31 -16.15
CA ALA A 263 0.39 6.97 -16.62
C ALA A 263 0.72 6.92 -18.13
N THR A 264 1.21 5.77 -18.60
CA THR A 264 1.61 5.57 -19.99
C THR A 264 0.77 4.49 -20.65
N GLY A 265 0.04 4.87 -21.71
CA GLY A 265 -0.71 3.93 -22.54
C GLY A 265 0.22 3.23 -23.50
N LEU A 266 0.12 1.91 -23.58
CA LEU A 266 0.94 1.05 -24.41
C LEU A 266 0.04 0.05 -25.15
N THR A 267 0.49 -0.47 -26.29
CA THR A 267 -0.20 -1.56 -26.99
C THR A 267 -0.01 -2.89 -26.27
N THR A 268 -0.82 -3.90 -26.59
CA THR A 268 -0.63 -5.27 -26.07
C THR A 268 0.75 -5.80 -26.41
N SER A 269 1.25 -5.50 -27.61
CA SER A 269 2.58 -5.94 -28.03
C SER A 269 3.73 -5.29 -27.25
N GLU A 270 3.53 -4.08 -26.73
CA GLU A 270 4.52 -3.37 -25.90
C GLU A 270 4.47 -3.80 -24.44
N MET A 271 3.29 -4.19 -23.94
CA MET A 271 3.11 -4.63 -22.55
C MET A 271 3.32 -6.13 -22.32
N THR A 272 3.53 -6.92 -23.37
CA THR A 272 3.67 -8.37 -23.25
C THR A 272 5.03 -8.87 -23.74
N GLY A 273 5.41 -10.07 -23.32
CA GLY A 273 6.65 -10.69 -23.77
C GLY A 273 7.88 -9.88 -23.39
N VAL A 274 8.96 -10.09 -24.13
CA VAL A 274 10.25 -9.41 -23.89
C VAL A 274 10.19 -7.90 -24.08
N ALA A 275 9.24 -7.39 -24.86
CA ALA A 275 9.07 -5.96 -25.13
C ALA A 275 8.71 -5.17 -23.87
N ALA A 276 7.98 -5.79 -22.94
CA ALA A 276 7.59 -5.18 -21.67
C ALA A 276 8.81 -4.63 -20.88
N ARG A 277 9.99 -5.26 -20.99
CA ARG A 277 11.21 -4.76 -20.31
C ARG A 277 11.63 -3.37 -20.74
N GLU A 278 11.42 -3.06 -22.02
CA GLU A 278 11.82 -1.79 -22.61
C GLU A 278 10.69 -0.77 -22.46
N SER A 279 9.45 -1.17 -22.74
CA SER A 279 8.30 -0.27 -22.73
C SER A 279 7.81 0.09 -21.34
N MET A 280 7.98 -0.80 -20.35
CA MET A 280 7.60 -0.58 -18.95
C MET A 280 8.84 -0.33 -18.07
N SER A 281 9.74 0.55 -18.54
CA SER A 281 11.07 0.77 -17.93
C SER A 281 11.06 1.24 -16.47
N GLY A 282 9.92 1.69 -15.96
CA GLY A 282 9.74 2.03 -14.55
C GLY A 282 9.61 0.81 -13.63
N PHE A 283 9.44 -0.40 -14.18
CA PHE A 283 9.33 -1.62 -13.41
C PHE A 283 10.71 -2.23 -13.11
N GLY A 284 10.91 -2.66 -11.86
CA GLY A 284 12.06 -3.46 -11.45
C GLY A 284 12.01 -4.90 -11.96
N PHE A 285 12.25 -5.13 -13.25
CA PHE A 285 12.29 -6.46 -13.86
C PHE A 285 13.47 -7.29 -13.35
N GLY A 286 13.20 -8.54 -12.97
CA GLY A 286 14.18 -9.46 -12.36
C GLY A 286 14.27 -9.37 -10.84
N ASP A 287 13.53 -8.43 -10.22
CA ASP A 287 13.34 -8.35 -8.77
C ASP A 287 11.84 -8.41 -8.44
N THR A 288 11.11 -7.32 -8.68
CA THR A 288 9.67 -7.25 -8.38
C THR A 288 8.84 -7.92 -9.46
N TRP A 289 9.19 -7.69 -10.72
CA TRP A 289 8.43 -8.09 -11.90
C TRP A 289 9.17 -9.16 -12.71
N VAL A 290 8.43 -10.15 -13.20
CA VAL A 290 8.92 -11.21 -14.08
C VAL A 290 8.24 -11.07 -15.43
N VAL A 291 9.02 -11.24 -16.48
CA VAL A 291 8.50 -11.27 -17.85
C VAL A 291 8.14 -12.69 -18.22
N ASN A 292 6.93 -12.85 -18.72
CA ASN A 292 6.41 -14.07 -19.33
C ASN A 292 6.06 -13.81 -20.81
N ASP A 293 5.52 -14.82 -21.49
CA ASP A 293 5.00 -14.65 -22.86
C ASP A 293 3.77 -13.71 -22.90
N GLY A 294 3.07 -13.54 -21.77
CA GLY A 294 1.98 -12.59 -21.57
C GLY A 294 2.42 -11.30 -20.87
N TYR A 295 1.52 -10.70 -20.09
CA TYR A 295 1.82 -9.51 -19.28
C TYR A 295 2.84 -9.83 -18.16
N PRO A 296 3.60 -8.84 -17.65
CA PRO A 296 4.46 -8.98 -16.49
C PRO A 296 3.71 -9.48 -15.26
N GLU A 297 4.25 -10.49 -14.58
CA GLU A 297 3.72 -10.99 -13.32
C GLU A 297 4.62 -10.62 -12.15
N LEU A 298 4.09 -10.68 -10.94
CA LEU A 298 4.87 -10.47 -9.73
C LEU A 298 5.80 -11.66 -9.48
N ALA A 299 7.07 -11.39 -9.19
CA ALA A 299 8.01 -12.42 -8.77
C ALA A 299 7.55 -13.08 -7.47
N ARG A 300 7.60 -14.42 -7.39
CA ARG A 300 7.34 -15.14 -6.13
C ARG A 300 8.41 -14.77 -5.09
N ARG A 301 8.00 -14.54 -3.84
CA ARG A 301 8.92 -14.46 -2.71
C ARG A 301 8.86 -15.76 -1.93
N ASP A 302 10.01 -16.44 -1.79
CA ASP A 302 10.14 -17.64 -0.96
C ASP A 302 10.44 -17.33 0.53
N GLN A 303 10.29 -16.08 1.00
CA GLN A 303 10.59 -15.67 2.39
C GLN A 303 9.73 -14.47 2.85
N PRO A 304 9.33 -14.40 4.14
CA PRO A 304 8.63 -13.25 4.70
C PRO A 304 9.59 -12.07 4.81
N SER A 305 9.30 -10.96 4.13
CA SER A 305 10.10 -9.73 4.24
C SER A 305 9.30 -8.64 4.95
N SER A 306 9.86 -8.09 6.02
CA SER A 306 9.47 -6.80 6.57
C SER A 306 9.64 -5.72 5.49
N VAL A 307 8.53 -5.28 4.91
CA VAL A 307 8.54 -4.15 3.97
C VAL A 307 8.90 -2.89 4.75
N THR A 308 10.11 -2.37 4.56
CA THR A 308 10.39 -0.96 4.80
C THR A 308 10.19 -0.29 3.45
N ILE A 309 9.12 0.48 3.29
CA ILE A 309 9.00 1.42 2.18
C ILE A 309 10.16 2.41 2.36
N ASP A 310 11.20 2.29 1.53
CA ASP A 310 12.26 3.29 1.49
C ASP A 310 11.62 4.57 0.93
N ARG A 311 11.42 5.54 1.82
CA ARG A 311 10.74 6.80 1.49
C ARG A 311 11.63 7.55 0.49
N PRO A 312 11.09 8.12 -0.60
CA PRO A 312 11.89 8.99 -1.45
C PRO A 312 12.45 10.13 -0.59
N GLU A 313 13.79 10.26 -0.56
CA GLU A 313 14.44 11.35 0.17
C GLU A 313 13.91 12.70 -0.34
N ARG A 314 13.35 13.49 0.58
CA ARG A 314 12.84 14.82 0.28
C ARG A 314 14.03 15.72 -0.05
N VAL A 315 14.14 16.19 -1.30
CA VAL A 315 15.00 17.34 -1.62
C VAL A 315 14.44 18.53 -0.84
N PRO A 316 15.17 19.14 0.10
CA PRO A 316 14.69 20.32 0.80
C PRO A 316 14.48 21.44 -0.23
N GLN A 317 13.25 21.94 -0.35
CA GLN A 317 13.01 23.24 -0.96
C GLN A 317 13.41 24.28 0.09
N ASP A 318 14.56 24.90 -0.11
CA ASP A 318 14.95 26.07 0.65
C ASP A 318 13.88 27.15 0.47
N ALA A 319 13.50 27.75 1.61
CA ALA A 319 12.46 28.76 1.69
C ALA A 319 12.85 29.99 0.85
N GLU A 320 12.01 30.36 -0.11
CA GLU A 320 11.97 31.74 -0.60
C GLU A 320 11.45 32.63 0.54
N GLU A 321 12.37 33.28 1.23
CA GLU A 321 12.05 34.33 2.20
C GLU A 321 11.94 35.67 1.46
N ASP A 322 10.74 36.24 1.43
CA ASP A 322 10.46 37.60 1.00
C ASP A 322 11.28 38.60 1.86
N GLY A 323 12.17 39.36 1.21
CA GLY A 323 13.00 40.37 1.87
C GLY A 323 13.37 41.52 0.95
N ASN A 324 12.46 42.50 0.81
CA ASN A 324 12.75 43.79 0.20
C ASN A 324 13.55 44.68 1.17
N VAL A 325 14.87 44.85 0.96
CA VAL A 325 15.65 45.99 1.48
C VAL A 325 16.73 46.41 0.48
N SER A 326 16.90 47.72 0.41
CA SER A 326 17.70 48.58 -0.45
C SER A 326 19.20 48.32 -0.55
N ASP A 327 19.70 48.69 -1.73
CA ASP A 327 21.05 49.15 -2.10
C ASP A 327 21.81 49.89 -0.98
N ASP A 328 22.98 49.38 -0.62
CA ASP A 328 24.24 50.13 -0.49
C ASP A 328 25.38 49.11 -0.19
N GLY A 329 26.49 49.25 -0.91
CA GLY A 329 27.63 48.33 -0.88
C GLY A 329 28.49 48.41 0.39
N ASP A 330 29.23 47.34 0.64
CA ASP A 330 30.69 47.35 0.70
C ASP A 330 31.19 45.93 1.00
N ASP A 331 32.32 45.59 0.35
CA ASP A 331 33.09 44.37 0.56
C ASP A 331 33.41 44.15 2.04
N GLU A 332 33.50 42.88 2.47
CA GLU A 332 34.60 42.30 3.26
C GLU A 332 34.30 40.81 3.50
N ALA A 333 35.24 39.97 3.09
CA ALA A 333 35.20 38.53 3.26
C ALA A 333 35.70 38.15 4.65
N GLU A 334 34.92 37.40 5.42
CA GLU A 334 35.42 36.67 6.58
C GLU A 334 34.98 35.20 6.56
N GLU A 335 35.94 34.33 6.84
CA GLU A 335 35.84 32.88 6.80
C GLU A 335 35.28 32.24 8.09
N THR A 336 34.85 30.98 7.90
CA THR A 336 34.85 29.81 8.83
C THR A 336 33.58 29.51 9.65
N PRO A 337 33.35 28.26 10.13
CA PRO A 337 33.97 26.96 9.79
C PRO A 337 32.97 25.84 9.43
N GLY A 338 33.47 24.84 8.69
CA GLY A 338 32.74 23.61 8.34
C GLY A 338 32.48 22.69 9.54
N PHE A 339 31.25 22.19 9.62
CA PHE A 339 30.84 21.16 10.57
C PHE A 339 31.28 19.77 10.06
N THR A 340 32.24 19.15 10.74
CA THR A 340 32.65 17.76 10.52
C THR A 340 31.76 16.85 11.37
N PHE A 341 30.96 15.98 10.73
CA PHE A 341 30.29 14.88 11.44
C PHE A 341 31.28 13.72 11.64
N VAL A 342 31.60 13.43 12.90
CA VAL A 342 32.28 12.19 13.30
C VAL A 342 31.20 11.12 13.50
N VAL A 343 31.09 10.17 12.56
CA VAL A 343 30.30 8.95 12.77
C VAL A 343 31.21 7.93 13.45
N THR A 344 30.97 7.69 14.74
CA THR A 344 31.59 6.58 15.47
C THR A 344 30.90 5.28 15.07
N LEU A 345 31.58 4.49 14.24
CA LEU A 345 31.16 3.14 13.87
C LEU A 345 31.42 2.19 15.05
N VAL A 346 30.38 1.73 15.75
CA VAL A 346 30.50 0.61 16.71
C VAL A 346 30.26 -0.69 15.94
N ALA A 347 31.34 -1.36 15.55
CA ALA A 347 31.29 -2.70 15.00
C ALA A 347 31.11 -3.73 16.14
N PHE A 348 30.01 -4.47 16.14
CA PHE A 348 29.87 -5.68 16.95
C PHE A 348 30.50 -6.87 16.23
N ALA A 349 31.64 -7.34 16.73
CA ALA A 349 32.20 -8.63 16.35
C ALA A 349 31.62 -9.72 17.26
N ALA A 350 30.79 -10.61 16.69
CA ALA A 350 30.43 -11.86 17.31
C ALA A 350 31.58 -12.86 17.12
N VAL A 351 32.23 -13.25 18.21
CA VAL A 351 33.10 -14.43 18.25
C VAL A 351 32.51 -15.38 19.28
N ALA A 352 31.88 -16.44 18.77
CA ALA A 352 31.55 -17.64 19.53
C ALA A 352 32.75 -18.62 19.50
N TRP A 353 32.63 -19.70 20.29
CA TRP A 353 33.54 -20.85 20.47
C TRP A 353 34.73 -20.59 21.41
N GLY A 354 34.98 -21.35 22.46
CA GLY A 354 34.31 -22.49 23.10
C GLY A 354 35.16 -22.90 24.30
N TRP A 355 34.54 -23.32 25.41
CA TRP A 355 35.27 -23.89 26.55
C TRP A 355 34.94 -25.38 26.63
N SER A 356 35.95 -26.19 26.37
CA SER A 356 35.96 -27.63 26.63
C SER A 356 36.15 -27.89 28.11
N TYR A 357 35.33 -28.80 28.65
CA TYR A 357 35.58 -29.48 29.91
C TYR A 357 36.73 -30.47 29.77
N GLU A 358 37.64 -30.49 30.75
CA GLU A 358 38.53 -31.58 31.22
C GLU A 358 39.15 -31.02 32.52
N THR A 359 39.18 -31.64 33.70
CA THR A 359 38.87 -32.98 34.25
C THR A 359 38.56 -32.79 35.73
#